data_AF-A0A317MGW7-F1
#
_entry.id   AF-A0A317MGW7-F1
#
_cell.length_a   1.000
_cell.length_b   1.000
_cell.length_c   1.000
_cell.angle_alpha   90.00
_cell.angle_beta   90.00
_cell.angle_gamma   90.00
#
_symmetry.space_group_name_H-M   'P 1'
#
loop_
_entity.id
_entity.type
_entity.pdbx_description
1 polymer ?
#
loop_
_entity_poly.entity_id
_entity_poly.type
_entity_poly.pdbx_seq_one_letter_code
_entity_poly.pdbx_strand_id
1 'polypeptide(L)'
;MKHKLFPLENVLAVALDRALTANKYGVLDLCSFVIGKEVKPNEIEAVLQSHCQPEILKQYPGFNDIDISMLSEETYWAWLAKQKSNYGAFITISAIS
;
A
#
# COMPACT_ATOMS: atom_id res chain seq x y z
N MET A 1 13.54 14.60 -2.60
CA MET A 1 12.57 13.54 -2.25
C MET A 1 13.21 12.57 -1.27
N LYS A 2 12.51 12.24 -0.19
CA LYS A 2 12.92 11.17 0.74
C LYS A 2 12.41 9.83 0.24
N HIS A 3 13.18 8.76 0.43
CA HIS A 3 12.82 7.40 0.05
C HIS A 3 12.87 6.46 1.27
N LYS A 4 11.94 5.51 1.34
CA LYS A 4 11.90 4.48 2.40
C LYS A 4 11.37 3.17 1.82
N LEU A 5 11.92 2.04 2.27
CA LEU A 5 11.45 0.71 1.91
C LEU A 5 10.23 0.33 2.76
N PHE A 6 9.20 -0.21 2.11
CA PHE A 6 8.00 -0.72 2.77
C PHE A 6 7.71 -2.16 2.33
N PRO A 7 7.18 -3.01 3.21
CA PRO A 7 6.66 -4.32 2.82
C PRO A 7 5.65 -4.19 1.68
N LEU A 8 5.78 -5.03 0.65
CA LEU A 8 4.89 -4.98 -0.51
C LEU A 8 3.41 -5.11 -0.12
N GLU A 9 3.11 -5.91 0.89
CA GLU A 9 1.73 -6.10 1.40
C GLU A 9 1.10 -4.79 1.89
N ASN A 10 1.85 -3.91 2.53
CA ASN A 10 1.35 -2.61 3.00
C ASN A 10 1.08 -1.68 1.82
N VAL A 11 1.96 -1.72 0.81
CA VAL A 11 1.85 -0.89 -0.39
C VAL A 11 0.68 -1.34 -1.25
N LEU A 12 0.51 -2.64 -1.46
CA LEU A 12 -0.65 -3.19 -2.16
C LEU A 12 -1.95 -2.94 -1.38
N ALA A 13 -1.93 -3.01 -0.05
CA ALA A 13 -3.09 -2.69 0.76
C ALA A 13 -3.53 -1.22 0.58
N VAL A 14 -2.59 -0.28 0.44
CA VAL A 14 -2.91 1.11 0.09
C VAL A 14 -3.36 1.25 -1.37
N ALA A 15 -2.59 0.71 -2.31
CA ALA A 15 -2.84 0.86 -3.74
C ALA A 15 -4.21 0.31 -4.17
N LEU A 16 -4.61 -0.81 -3.57
CA LEU A 16 -5.83 -1.53 -3.91
C LEU A 16 -7.04 -1.14 -3.04
N ASP A 17 -6.91 -0.09 -2.20
CA ASP A 17 -7.91 0.32 -1.22
C ASP A 17 -8.39 -0.84 -0.32
N ARG A 18 -7.44 -1.67 0.10
CA ARG A 18 -7.66 -2.90 0.89
C ARG A 18 -6.87 -2.84 2.20
N ALA A 19 -6.73 -1.66 2.79
CA ALA A 19 -5.95 -1.41 4.02
C ALA A 19 -6.29 -2.31 5.23
N LEU A 20 -7.43 -3.00 5.18
CA LEU A 20 -8.02 -3.69 6.33
C LEU A 20 -7.70 -5.19 6.42
N THR A 21 -6.97 -5.80 5.48
CA THR A 21 -6.81 -7.27 5.48
C THR A 21 -5.46 -7.82 5.98
N ALA A 22 -4.46 -7.01 6.36
CA ALA A 22 -3.23 -7.62 6.92
C ALA A 22 -2.37 -6.80 7.89
N ASN A 23 -2.27 -5.46 7.76
CA ASN A 23 -1.35 -4.71 8.63
C ASN A 23 -1.69 -3.21 8.76
N LYS A 24 -2.65 -2.88 9.64
CA LYS A 24 -3.11 -1.51 9.87
C LYS A 24 -1.96 -0.55 10.25
N TYR A 25 -1.00 -1.01 11.06
CA TYR A 25 0.13 -0.19 11.49
C TYR A 25 1.12 0.09 10.35
N GLY A 26 1.38 -0.91 9.50
CA GLY A 26 2.22 -0.76 8.32
C GLY A 26 1.63 0.22 7.31
N VAL A 27 0.30 0.19 7.13
CA VAL A 27 -0.43 1.15 6.27
C VAL A 27 -0.37 2.57 6.86
N LEU A 28 -0.53 2.72 8.18
CA LEU A 28 -0.41 4.00 8.87
C LEU A 28 0.99 4.62 8.71
N ASP A 29 2.06 3.84 8.92
CA ASP A 29 3.45 4.29 8.73
C ASP A 29 3.72 4.67 7.27
N LEU A 30 3.25 3.87 6.32
CA LEU A 30 3.36 4.16 4.89
C LEU A 30 2.69 5.48 4.54
N CYS A 31 1.43 5.67 4.92
CA CYS A 31 0.72 6.89 4.59
C CYS A 31 1.31 8.10 5.30
N SER A 32 1.73 7.96 6.57
CA SER A 32 2.41 9.04 7.29
C SER A 32 3.71 9.48 6.61
N PHE A 33 4.48 8.52 6.10
CA PHE A 33 5.69 8.79 5.35
C PHE A 33 5.41 9.51 4.03
N VAL A 34 4.46 9.01 3.22
CA VAL A 34 4.12 9.57 1.91
C VAL A 34 3.69 11.04 2.04
N ILE A 35 2.81 11.34 2.99
CA ILE A 35 2.25 12.69 3.16
C ILE A 35 3.09 13.60 4.05
N GLY A 36 4.13 13.07 4.71
CA GLY A 36 5.02 13.83 5.58
C GLY A 36 4.42 14.33 6.90
N LYS A 37 3.26 13.80 7.32
CA LYS A 37 2.62 14.08 8.62
C LYS A 37 2.09 12.79 9.24
N GLU A 38 2.01 12.74 10.56
CA GLU A 38 1.41 11.61 11.28
C GLU A 38 -0.05 11.42 10.88
N VAL A 39 -0.42 10.19 10.49
CA VAL A 39 -1.80 9.77 10.24
C VAL A 39 -2.31 9.00 11.43
N LYS A 40 -3.44 9.41 11.99
CA LYS A 40 -4.04 8.68 13.13
C LYS A 40 -4.93 7.54 12.65
N PRO A 41 -5.11 6.47 13.47
CA PRO A 41 -5.96 5.33 13.12
C PRO A 41 -7.40 5.67 12.75
N ASN A 42 -7.94 6.78 13.24
CA ASN A 42 -9.30 7.27 12.95
C ASN A 42 -9.39 8.12 11.67
N GLU A 43 -8.25 8.52 11.11
CA GLU A 43 -8.16 9.35 9.89
C GLU A 43 -7.76 8.52 8.66
N ILE A 44 -7.39 7.25 8.86
CA ILE A 44 -6.70 6.46 7.84
C ILE A 44 -7.54 6.25 6.58
N GLU A 45 -8.83 5.97 6.69
CA GLU A 45 -9.69 5.78 5.51
C GLU A 45 -9.74 7.04 4.64
N ALA A 46 -9.99 8.19 5.27
CA ALA A 46 -10.04 9.47 4.58
C ALA A 46 -8.68 9.83 3.94
N VAL A 47 -7.58 9.67 4.67
CA VAL A 47 -6.24 9.97 4.18
C VAL A 47 -5.80 9.00 3.08
N LEU A 48 -6.19 7.74 3.19
CA LEU A 48 -5.83 6.72 2.22
C LEU A 48 -6.37 7.06 0.84
N GLN A 49 -7.67 7.30 0.73
CA GLN A 49 -8.32 7.57 -0.56
C GLN A 49 -7.96 8.96 -1.12
N SER A 50 -7.89 9.99 -0.28
CA SER A 50 -7.70 11.38 -0.76
C SER A 50 -6.24 11.76 -1.05
N HIS A 51 -5.28 11.09 -0.41
CA HIS A 51 -3.87 11.50 -0.47
C HIS A 51 -2.92 10.35 -0.72
N CYS A 52 -3.01 9.25 0.02
CA CYS A 52 -1.98 8.22 0.02
C CYS A 52 -2.04 7.33 -1.24
N GLN A 53 -3.22 6.77 -1.54
CA GLN A 53 -3.43 5.86 -2.67
C GLN A 53 -3.10 6.52 -4.02
N PRO A 54 -3.57 7.74 -4.34
CA PRO A 54 -3.23 8.40 -5.60
C PRO A 54 -1.72 8.53 -5.81
N GLU A 55 -0.97 8.82 -4.76
CA GLU A 55 0.49 9.01 -4.83
C GLU A 55 1.24 7.69 -4.96
N ILE A 56 0.74 6.62 -4.34
CA ILE A 56 1.25 5.27 -4.58
C ILE A 56 0.98 4.83 -6.03
N LEU A 57 -0.23 5.06 -6.55
CA LEU A 57 -0.57 4.70 -7.93
C LEU A 57 0.17 5.54 -8.98
N LYS A 58 0.55 6.78 -8.67
CA LYS A 58 1.46 7.56 -9.53
C LYS A 58 2.85 6.94 -9.63
N GLN A 59 3.37 6.42 -8.51
CA GLN A 59 4.70 5.77 -8.47
C GLN A 59 4.65 4.35 -9.05
N TYR A 60 3.52 3.65 -8.91
CA TYR A 60 3.31 2.28 -9.34
C TYR A 60 1.99 2.11 -10.11
N PRO A 61 1.88 2.65 -11.34
CA PRO A 61 0.63 2.63 -12.10
C PRO A 61 0.09 1.21 -12.35
N GLY A 62 0.98 0.24 -12.55
CA GLY A 62 0.61 -1.17 -12.79
C GLY A 62 -0.11 -1.84 -11.61
N PHE A 63 -0.13 -1.24 -10.42
CA PHE A 63 -0.95 -1.74 -9.31
C PHE A 63 -2.45 -1.54 -9.54
N ASN A 64 -2.84 -0.58 -10.38
CA ASN A 64 -4.23 -0.35 -10.74
C ASN A 64 -4.82 -1.48 -11.61
N ASP A 65 -3.96 -2.21 -12.32
CA ASP A 65 -4.35 -3.32 -13.22
C ASP A 65 -4.40 -4.67 -12.51
N ILE A 66 -4.08 -4.71 -11.22
CA ILE A 66 -4.12 -5.93 -10.42
C ILE A 66 -5.58 -6.28 -10.15
N ASP A 67 -6.08 -7.29 -10.86
CA ASP A 67 -7.39 -7.87 -10.58
C ASP A 67 -7.38 -8.65 -9.26
N ILE A 68 -8.26 -8.23 -8.35
CA ILE A 68 -8.49 -8.84 -7.04
C ILE A 68 -9.92 -9.33 -6.85
N SER A 69 -10.72 -9.37 -7.90
CA SER A 69 -12.14 -9.77 -7.85
C SER A 69 -12.34 -11.20 -7.34
N MET A 70 -11.39 -12.09 -7.62
CA MET A 70 -11.42 -13.50 -7.20
C MET A 70 -10.61 -13.80 -5.92
N LEU A 71 -10.09 -12.77 -5.24
CA LEU A 71 -9.31 -12.96 -4.02
C LEU A 71 -10.20 -13.25 -2.81
N SER A 72 -9.96 -14.39 -2.19
CA SER A 72 -10.49 -14.79 -0.88
C SER A 72 -9.39 -14.73 0.18
N GLU A 73 -9.77 -14.81 1.45
CA GLU A 73 -8.82 -14.90 2.57
C GLU A 73 -7.88 -16.11 2.42
N GLU A 74 -8.42 -17.25 1.99
CA GLU A 74 -7.66 -18.50 1.77
C GLU A 74 -6.63 -18.39 0.65
N THR A 75 -6.91 -17.59 -0.38
CA THR A 75 -6.05 -17.43 -1.57
C THR A 75 -5.11 -16.23 -1.46
N TYR A 76 -5.34 -15.34 -0.49
CA TYR A 76 -4.60 -14.11 -0.31
C TYR A 76 -3.10 -14.32 -0.16
N TRP A 77 -2.68 -15.25 0.72
CA TRP A 77 -1.25 -15.47 0.98
C TRP A 77 -0.50 -16.03 -0.22
N ALA A 78 -1.12 -16.94 -0.97
CA ALA A 78 -0.56 -17.49 -2.20
C ALA A 78 -0.43 -16.41 -3.29
N TRP A 79 -1.47 -15.58 -3.45
CA TRP A 79 -1.42 -14.44 -4.34
C TRP A 79 -0.36 -13.42 -3.93
N LEU A 80 -0.27 -13.07 -2.64
CA LEU A 80 0.72 -12.12 -2.13
C LEU A 80 2.14 -12.64 -2.34
N ALA A 81 2.38 -13.94 -2.13
CA ALA A 81 3.66 -14.57 -2.43
C ALA A 81 4.02 -14.44 -3.92
N LYS A 82 3.04 -14.61 -4.82
CA LYS A 82 3.22 -14.37 -6.27
C LYS A 82 3.57 -12.91 -6.56
N GLN A 83 2.90 -11.94 -5.91
CA GLN A 83 3.24 -10.52 -6.07
C GLN A 83 4.65 -10.22 -5.53
N LYS A 84 5.04 -10.79 -4.38
CA LYS A 84 6.39 -10.65 -3.81
C LYS A 84 7.46 -11.26 -4.74
N SER A 85 7.13 -12.32 -5.49
CA SER A 85 8.02 -12.88 -6.53
C SER A 85 8.20 -11.93 -7.72
N ASN A 86 7.17 -11.16 -8.08
CA ASN A 86 7.21 -10.26 -9.24
C ASN A 86 7.86 -8.90 -8.92
N TYR A 87 7.55 -8.36 -7.73
CA TYR A 87 7.92 -6.98 -7.36
C TYR A 87 8.97 -6.91 -6.23
N GLY A 88 9.31 -8.04 -5.61
CA GLY A 88 10.12 -8.11 -4.40
C GLY A 88 9.28 -8.05 -3.11
N ALA A 89 9.87 -8.47 -2.00
CA ALA A 89 9.20 -8.44 -0.69
C ALA A 89 9.03 -7.01 -0.13
N PHE A 90 9.88 -6.09 -0.59
CA PHE A 90 9.90 -4.69 -0.20
C PHE A 90 9.98 -3.80 -1.43
N ILE A 91 9.36 -2.64 -1.37
CA ILE A 91 9.34 -1.67 -2.46
C ILE A 91 9.69 -0.27 -1.95
N THR A 92 10.39 0.49 -2.77
CA THR A 92 10.86 1.84 -2.41
C THR A 92 9.76 2.85 -2.65
N ILE A 93 9.31 3.55 -1.62
CA ILE A 93 8.31 4.62 -1.73
C ILE A 93 9.00 5.97 -1.59
N SER A 94 8.58 6.94 -2.40
CA SER A 94 9.00 8.33 -2.33
C SER A 94 7.94 9.16 -1.60
N ALA A 95 8.38 10.03 -0.68
CA ALA A 95 7.51 11.04 -0.07
C ALA A 95 7.25 12.20 -1.05
N ILE A 96 6.10 12.86 -0.91
CA ILE A 96 5.66 13.96 -1.80
C ILE A 96 6.46 15.26 -1.57
N SER A 97 7.24 15.33 -0.47
CA SER A 97 8.02 16.49 -0.01
C SER A 97 8.92 17.12 -1.07
#